data_AF-A0A345QNF9-F1
#
_entry.id   AF-A0A345QNF9-F1
#
_cell.length_a   1.000
_cell.length_b   1.000
_cell.length_c   1.000
_cell.angle_alpha   90.00
_cell.angle_beta   90.00
_cell.angle_gamma   90.00
#
_symmetry.space_group_name_H-M   'P 1'
#
loop_
_entity.id
_entity.type
_entity.pdbx_description
1 polymer ?
#
loop_
_entity_poly.entity_id
_entity_poly.type
_entity_poly.pdbx_seq_one_letter_code
_entity_poly.pdbx_strand_id
1 'polypeptide(L)'
;MSLNNFNDRIARINNKTAYSAADMARGEGTATLMYSSPAREAPRGRSHNKAIKHYKAILMGLVLGAIIGIVAAGLDNGDSLWGPGFAYHEMIMLPVLVALVAAPLLAMAGCAMRHRSPTFFYCSAAYFPAVIAAALLGG
;
A
#
# COMPACT_ATOMS: atom_id res chain seq x y z
N MET A 1 -3.71 50.47 13.47
CA MET A 1 -4.18 49.19 12.88
C MET A 1 -3.55 47.98 13.59
N SER A 2 -3.50 47.98 14.93
CA SER A 2 -2.85 46.92 15.76
C SER A 2 -3.80 46.26 16.77
N LEU A 3 -4.97 46.86 17.05
CA LEU A 3 -5.93 46.37 18.03
C LEU A 3 -6.63 45.07 17.58
N ASN A 4 -6.90 44.95 16.27
CA ASN A 4 -7.63 43.80 15.71
C ASN A 4 -6.84 42.50 15.81
N ASN A 5 -5.50 42.55 15.78
CA ASN A 5 -4.65 41.36 15.82
C ASN A 5 -4.49 40.82 17.26
N PHE A 6 -4.57 41.69 18.27
CA PHE A 6 -4.51 41.28 19.67
C PHE A 6 -5.80 40.57 20.10
N ASN A 7 -6.97 41.17 19.81
CA ASN A 7 -8.26 40.56 20.12
C ASN A 7 -8.43 39.20 19.43
N ASP A 8 -7.94 39.07 18.20
CA ASP A 8 -8.03 37.82 17.43
C ASP A 8 -7.07 36.72 17.95
N ARG A 9 -5.97 37.10 18.60
CA ARG A 9 -5.10 36.17 19.33
C ARG A 9 -5.71 35.74 20.67
N ILE A 10 -6.32 36.65 21.42
CA ILE A 10 -7.00 36.35 22.70
C ILE A 10 -8.21 35.42 22.47
N ALA A 11 -9.02 35.68 21.44
CA ALA A 11 -10.15 34.83 21.08
C ALA A 11 -9.69 33.40 20.72
N ARG A 12 -8.57 33.25 20.00
CA ARG A 12 -7.98 31.94 19.68
C ARG A 12 -7.40 31.21 20.88
N ILE A 13 -6.83 31.91 21.86
CA ILE A 13 -6.35 31.28 23.09
C ILE A 13 -7.54 30.82 23.92
N ASN A 14 -8.54 31.68 24.13
CA ASN A 14 -9.71 31.35 24.95
C ASN A 14 -10.51 30.16 24.39
N ASN A 15 -10.67 30.08 23.06
CA ASN A 15 -11.32 28.93 22.42
C ASN A 15 -10.51 27.62 22.55
N LYS A 16 -9.17 27.67 22.63
CA LYS A 16 -8.36 26.47 22.86
C LYS A 16 -8.39 26.04 24.32
N THR A 17 -8.38 26.98 25.25
CA THR A 17 -8.41 26.68 26.69
C THR A 17 -9.76 26.14 27.13
N ALA A 18 -10.87 26.63 26.56
CA ALA A 18 -12.21 26.13 26.87
C ALA A 18 -12.42 24.64 26.52
N TYR A 19 -11.78 24.15 25.45
CA TYR A 19 -11.85 22.74 25.06
C TYR A 19 -10.89 21.83 25.86
N SER A 20 -9.82 22.36 26.46
CA SER A 20 -8.87 21.55 27.26
C SER A 20 -9.08 21.64 28.77
N ALA A 21 -9.75 22.66 29.28
CA ALA A 21 -10.02 22.80 30.72
C ALA A 21 -11.21 21.96 31.20
N ALA A 22 -12.18 21.67 30.32
CA ALA A 22 -13.35 20.84 30.67
C ALA A 22 -12.99 19.35 30.84
N ASP A 23 -11.93 18.86 30.16
CA ASP A 23 -11.52 17.45 30.18
C ASP A 23 -10.51 17.11 31.30
N MET A 24 -9.97 18.10 32.02
CA MET A 24 -8.97 17.87 33.07
C MET A 24 -9.47 18.11 34.50
N ALA A 25 -10.75 18.48 34.69
CA ALA A 25 -11.31 18.85 35.99
C ALA A 25 -12.44 17.93 36.48
N ARG A 26 -12.41 16.62 36.13
CA ARG A 26 -13.38 15.66 36.69
C ARG A 26 -12.79 14.27 36.88
N GLY A 27 -12.28 14.03 38.10
CA GLY A 27 -12.43 12.73 38.75
C GLY A 27 -11.14 11.94 38.95
N GLU A 28 -10.43 12.26 40.02
CA GLU A 28 -9.72 11.24 40.81
C GLU A 28 -10.76 10.26 41.39
N GLY A 29 -10.55 8.95 41.21
CA GLY A 29 -11.39 7.94 41.85
C GLY A 29 -11.37 6.56 41.19
N THR A 30 -10.58 5.64 41.77
CA THR A 30 -10.86 4.19 41.91
C THR A 30 -11.35 3.35 40.72
N ALA A 31 -10.47 2.45 40.29
CA ALA A 31 -10.66 1.02 40.00
C ALA A 31 -11.91 0.51 39.24
N THR A 32 -11.62 -0.29 38.22
CA THR A 32 -12.44 -1.36 37.61
C THR A 32 -13.75 -0.94 36.94
N LEU A 33 -13.80 -1.03 35.61
CA LEU A 33 -14.85 -1.73 34.84
C LEU A 33 -14.66 -1.48 33.33
N MET A 34 -14.43 -2.59 32.63
CA MET A 34 -15.05 -2.97 31.35
C MET A 34 -15.02 -2.00 30.15
N TYR A 35 -14.50 -2.57 29.04
CA TYR A 35 -15.07 -2.48 27.70
C TYR A 35 -15.52 -1.10 27.22
N SER A 36 -14.64 -0.45 26.46
CA SER A 36 -14.93 0.22 25.18
C SER A 36 -13.88 1.31 24.98
N SER A 37 -12.72 0.92 24.45
CA SER A 37 -11.86 1.92 23.83
C SER A 37 -12.59 2.39 22.57
N PRO A 38 -13.01 3.67 22.46
CA PRO A 38 -13.40 4.18 21.17
C PRO A 38 -12.11 4.12 20.35
N ALA A 39 -12.15 3.34 19.28
CA ALA A 39 -11.11 3.33 18.27
C ALA A 39 -10.83 4.78 17.91
N ARG A 40 -9.72 5.31 18.44
CA ARG A 40 -9.24 6.67 18.22
C ARG A 40 -9.23 6.82 16.71
N GLU A 41 -10.23 7.53 16.17
CA GLU A 41 -10.38 7.71 14.74
C GLU A 41 -9.08 8.34 14.25
N ALA A 42 -8.22 7.49 13.68
CA ALA A 42 -7.01 7.93 13.04
C ALA A 42 -7.44 8.98 12.01
N PRO A 43 -6.82 10.17 11.96
CA PRO A 43 -7.31 11.26 11.14
C PRO A 43 -7.43 10.77 9.69
N ARG A 44 -8.68 10.60 9.24
CA ARG A 44 -9.08 10.13 7.90
C ARG A 44 -8.70 11.11 6.77
N GLY A 45 -7.83 12.09 7.02
CA GLY A 45 -7.47 13.17 6.09
C GLY A 45 -6.05 13.13 5.50
N ARG A 46 -5.17 12.18 5.86
CA ARG A 46 -3.79 12.09 5.31
C ARG A 46 -3.48 10.80 4.55
N SER A 47 -4.49 9.99 4.22
CA SER A 47 -4.29 8.71 3.53
C SER A 47 -3.92 8.87 2.05
N HIS A 48 -4.38 9.95 1.40
CA HIS A 48 -4.19 10.15 -0.05
C HIS A 48 -2.71 10.31 -0.47
N ASN A 49 -1.83 10.67 0.46
CA ASN A 49 -0.40 10.90 0.18
C ASN A 49 0.50 9.68 0.46
N LYS A 50 -0.03 8.54 0.92
CA LYS A 50 0.79 7.34 1.17
C LYS A 50 1.15 6.62 -0.13
N ALA A 51 0.24 6.55 -1.10
CA ALA A 51 0.50 5.93 -2.40
C ALA A 51 1.60 6.69 -3.18
N ILE A 52 1.55 8.03 -3.17
CA ILE A 52 2.56 8.89 -3.81
C ILE A 52 3.94 8.68 -3.19
N LYS A 53 4.02 8.46 -1.86
CA LYS A 53 5.30 8.17 -1.18
C LYS A 53 5.91 6.83 -1.57
N HIS A 54 5.10 5.86 -2.02
CA HIS A 54 5.55 4.52 -2.40
C HIS A 54 5.52 4.28 -3.92
N TYR A 55 5.46 5.35 -4.73
CA TYR A 55 5.40 5.25 -6.20
C TYR A 55 6.54 4.39 -6.79
N LYS A 56 7.75 4.46 -6.22
CA LYS A 56 8.89 3.65 -6.67
C LYS A 56 8.64 2.15 -6.52
N ALA A 57 8.00 1.75 -5.42
CA ALA A 57 7.69 0.35 -5.16
C ALA A 57 6.56 -0.14 -6.08
N ILE A 58 5.57 0.70 -6.33
CA ILE A 58 4.49 0.43 -7.29
C ILE A 58 5.07 0.27 -8.70
N LEU A 59 5.93 1.20 -9.12
CA LEU A 59 6.57 1.15 -10.44
C LEU A 59 7.45 -0.09 -10.58
N MET A 60 8.24 -0.42 -9.56
CA MET A 60 9.08 -1.62 -9.56
C MET A 60 8.24 -2.91 -9.68
N GLY A 61 7.15 -3.01 -8.90
CA GLY A 61 6.22 -4.13 -8.98
C GLY A 61 5.57 -4.23 -10.35
N LEU A 62 5.11 -3.12 -10.91
CA LEU A 62 4.48 -3.05 -12.23
C LEU A 62 5.45 -3.47 -13.34
N VAL A 63 6.67 -2.91 -13.36
CA VAL A 63 7.70 -3.23 -14.36
C VAL A 63 8.10 -4.70 -14.26
N LEU A 64 8.36 -5.20 -13.05
CA LEU A 64 8.71 -6.60 -12.85
C LEU A 64 7.58 -7.52 -13.30
N GLY A 65 6.33 -7.15 -12.99
CA GLY A 65 5.17 -7.91 -13.38
C GLY A 65 4.97 -7.94 -14.89
N ALA A 66 5.10 -6.78 -15.53
CA ALA A 66 5.00 -6.66 -16.98
C ALA A 66 6.07 -7.50 -17.70
N ILE A 67 7.33 -7.46 -17.24
CA ILE A 67 8.41 -8.27 -17.83
C ILE A 67 8.05 -9.75 -17.76
N ILE A 68 7.65 -10.24 -16.59
CA ILE A 68 7.37 -11.66 -16.39
C ILE A 68 6.13 -12.10 -17.18
N GLY A 69 5.09 -11.25 -17.25
CA GLY A 69 3.91 -11.53 -18.07
C GLY A 69 4.21 -11.54 -19.57
N ILE A 70 5.03 -10.62 -20.08
CA ILE A 70 5.46 -10.60 -21.49
C ILE A 70 6.28 -11.84 -21.82
N VAL A 71 7.19 -12.25 -20.92
CA VAL A 71 7.98 -13.48 -21.12
C VAL A 71 7.06 -14.70 -21.12
N ALA A 72 6.10 -14.78 -20.18
CA ALA A 72 5.13 -15.87 -20.13
C ALA A 72 4.29 -15.98 -21.41
N ALA A 73 3.76 -14.85 -21.89
CA ALA A 73 3.04 -14.79 -23.16
C ALA A 73 3.92 -15.18 -24.36
N GLY A 74 5.19 -14.74 -24.35
CA GLY A 74 6.14 -15.12 -25.38
C GLY A 74 6.45 -16.62 -25.39
N LEU A 75 6.56 -17.25 -24.22
CA LEU A 75 6.80 -18.69 -24.11
C LEU A 75 5.65 -19.53 -24.70
N ASP A 76 4.41 -19.03 -24.66
CA ASP A 76 3.24 -19.73 -25.20
C ASP A 76 3.09 -19.51 -26.72
N ASN A 77 3.65 -18.42 -27.24
CA ASN A 77 3.56 -18.07 -28.66
C ASN A 77 4.60 -18.81 -29.51
N GLY A 78 4.11 -19.61 -30.47
CA GLY A 78 4.93 -20.36 -31.45
C GLY A 78 5.82 -19.49 -32.35
N ASP A 79 5.38 -18.26 -32.64
CA ASP A 79 6.09 -17.32 -33.52
C ASP A 79 7.14 -16.48 -32.78
N SER A 80 7.27 -16.65 -31.46
CA SER A 80 8.18 -15.84 -30.65
C SER A 80 9.61 -16.39 -30.64
N LEU A 81 10.58 -15.49 -30.43
CA LEU A 81 12.02 -15.81 -30.35
C LEU A 81 12.37 -16.81 -29.23
N TRP A 82 11.48 -17.00 -28.26
CA TRP A 82 11.64 -17.87 -27.09
C TRP A 82 10.48 -18.89 -26.96
N GLY A 83 9.70 -19.08 -28.02
CA GLY A 83 8.55 -19.98 -28.06
C GLY A 83 8.90 -21.47 -28.02
N PRO A 84 7.89 -22.35 -28.13
CA PRO A 84 8.07 -23.80 -28.12
C PRO A 84 8.93 -24.25 -29.30
N GLY A 85 10.14 -24.74 -29.00
CA GLY A 85 11.17 -25.10 -29.98
C GLY A 85 12.52 -24.40 -29.74
N PHE A 86 12.56 -23.40 -28.84
CA PHE A 86 13.81 -22.77 -28.43
C PHE A 86 14.63 -23.68 -27.51
N ALA A 87 15.95 -23.76 -27.73
CA ALA A 87 16.85 -24.66 -27.00
C ALA A 87 16.90 -24.42 -25.49
N TYR A 88 16.62 -23.19 -25.03
CA TYR A 88 16.59 -22.84 -23.60
C TYR A 88 15.16 -22.61 -23.09
N HIS A 89 14.15 -23.06 -23.83
CA HIS A 89 12.74 -22.88 -23.48
C HIS A 89 12.45 -23.39 -22.05
N GLU A 90 12.86 -24.62 -21.72
CA GLU A 90 12.62 -25.19 -20.38
C GLU A 90 13.37 -24.45 -19.26
N MET A 91 14.58 -23.94 -19.55
CA MET A 91 15.36 -23.15 -18.60
C MET A 91 14.68 -21.81 -18.26
N ILE A 92 13.95 -21.22 -19.20
CA ILE A 92 13.22 -19.95 -19.02
C ILE A 92 11.81 -20.21 -18.48
N MET A 93 11.18 -21.32 -18.87
CA MET A 93 9.82 -21.67 -18.47
C MET A 93 9.70 -21.90 -16.96
N LEU A 94 10.62 -22.67 -16.37
CA LEU A 94 10.61 -22.97 -14.93
C LEU A 94 10.59 -21.73 -14.03
N PRO A 95 11.52 -20.75 -14.16
CA PRO A 95 11.51 -19.56 -13.32
C PRO A 95 10.27 -18.68 -13.57
N VAL A 96 9.74 -18.65 -14.80
CA VAL A 96 8.52 -17.89 -15.12
C VAL A 96 7.29 -18.50 -14.45
N LEU A 97 7.15 -19.82 -14.47
CA LEU A 97 6.10 -20.53 -13.73
C LEU A 97 6.18 -20.29 -12.23
N VAL A 98 7.38 -20.37 -11.65
CA VAL A 98 7.60 -20.07 -10.23
C VAL A 98 7.19 -18.63 -9.92
N ALA A 99 7.54 -17.68 -10.78
CA ALA A 99 7.20 -16.27 -10.60
C ALA A 99 5.69 -15.99 -10.73
N LEU A 100 4.99 -16.70 -11.61
CA LEU A 100 3.54 -16.67 -11.77
C LEU A 100 2.83 -17.22 -10.52
N VAL A 101 3.27 -18.37 -10.03
CA VAL A 101 2.69 -19.00 -8.81
C VAL A 101 3.03 -18.19 -7.56
N ALA A 102 4.19 -17.56 -7.51
CA ALA A 102 4.59 -16.69 -6.41
C ALA A 102 3.77 -15.38 -6.36
N ALA A 103 3.24 -14.91 -7.49
CA ALA A 103 2.51 -13.65 -7.57
C ALA A 103 1.31 -13.53 -6.59
N PRO A 104 0.36 -14.48 -6.53
CA PRO A 104 -0.73 -14.44 -5.54
C PRO A 104 -0.22 -14.61 -4.10
N LEU A 105 0.81 -15.42 -3.87
CA LEU A 105 1.42 -15.60 -2.55
C LEU A 105 2.07 -14.31 -2.04
N LEU A 106 2.77 -13.57 -2.91
CA LEU A 106 3.37 -12.28 -2.60
C LEU A 106 2.30 -11.21 -2.35
N ALA A 107 1.18 -11.24 -3.07
CA ALA A 107 0.06 -10.34 -2.81
C ALA A 107 -0.57 -10.60 -1.42
N MET A 108 -0.82 -11.88 -1.08
CA MET A 108 -1.35 -12.26 0.24
C MET A 108 -0.37 -11.94 1.38
N ALA A 109 0.92 -12.26 1.20
CA ALA A 109 1.96 -11.90 2.15
C ALA A 109 2.08 -10.38 2.31
N GLY A 110 1.94 -9.62 1.21
CA GLY A 110 1.88 -8.17 1.23
C GLY A 110 0.73 -7.65 2.07
N CYS A 111 -0.46 -8.24 1.93
CA CYS A 111 -1.64 -7.88 2.73
C CYS A 111 -1.40 -8.12 4.23
N ALA A 112 -0.83 -9.28 4.59
CA ALA A 112 -0.51 -9.63 5.97
C ALA A 112 0.57 -8.71 6.59
N MET A 113 1.58 -8.32 5.79
CA MET A 113 2.71 -7.52 6.24
C MET A 113 2.51 -6.01 6.09
N ARG A 114 1.34 -5.54 5.66
CA ARG A 114 1.06 -4.13 5.34
C ARG A 114 1.45 -3.14 6.46
N HIS A 115 1.34 -3.56 7.72
CA HIS A 115 1.73 -2.75 8.88
C HIS A 115 3.23 -2.71 9.16
N ARG A 116 3.96 -3.81 8.87
CA ARG A 116 5.41 -3.93 9.11
C ARG A 116 6.24 -3.43 7.93
N SER A 117 5.74 -3.63 6.71
CA SER A 117 6.44 -3.36 5.45
C SER A 117 5.45 -2.84 4.39
N PRO A 118 5.09 -1.55 4.43
CA PRO A 118 4.15 -0.97 3.47
C PRO A 118 4.70 -1.00 2.03
N THR A 119 6.01 -0.86 1.86
CA THR A 119 6.68 -0.89 0.55
C THR A 119 6.48 -2.22 -0.17
N PHE A 120 6.62 -3.34 0.55
CA PHE A 120 6.40 -4.68 -0.01
C PHE A 120 4.95 -4.89 -0.45
N PHE A 121 3.98 -4.41 0.34
CA PHE A 121 2.56 -4.44 -0.03
C PHE A 121 2.29 -3.70 -1.35
N TYR A 122 2.80 -2.48 -1.50
CA TYR A 122 2.59 -1.70 -2.73
C TYR A 122 3.27 -2.31 -3.95
N CYS A 123 4.44 -2.95 -3.75
CA CYS A 123 5.12 -3.68 -4.81
C CYS A 123 4.33 -4.92 -5.23
N SER A 124 3.92 -5.77 -4.29
CA SER A 124 3.20 -7.02 -4.60
C SER A 124 1.79 -6.77 -5.13
N ALA A 125 1.11 -5.72 -4.63
CA ALA A 125 -0.19 -5.31 -5.12
C ALA A 125 -0.16 -4.76 -6.56
N ALA A 126 0.97 -4.19 -7.01
CA ALA A 126 1.16 -3.77 -8.39
C ALA A 126 1.66 -4.91 -9.28
N TYR A 127 2.53 -5.77 -8.75
CA TYR A 127 3.11 -6.92 -9.44
C TYR A 127 2.04 -7.92 -9.90
N PHE A 128 1.18 -8.37 -8.99
CA PHE A 128 0.18 -9.40 -9.28
C PHE A 128 -0.75 -9.08 -10.47
N PRO A 129 -1.46 -7.93 -10.50
CA PRO A 129 -2.30 -7.59 -11.64
C PRO A 129 -1.47 -7.28 -12.90
N ALA A 130 -0.25 -6.75 -12.78
CA ALA A 130 0.60 -6.48 -13.94
C ALA A 130 1.07 -7.76 -14.64
N VAL A 131 1.47 -8.80 -13.88
CA VAL A 131 1.82 -10.12 -14.43
C VAL A 131 0.65 -10.71 -15.19
N ILE A 132 -0.54 -10.71 -14.58
CA ILE A 132 -1.74 -11.30 -15.19
C ILE A 132 -2.16 -10.52 -16.43
N ALA A 133 -2.22 -9.18 -16.34
CA ALA A 133 -2.60 -8.36 -17.47
C ALA A 133 -1.63 -8.51 -18.65
N ALA A 134 -0.32 -8.50 -18.38
CA ALA A 134 0.68 -8.66 -19.43
C ALA A 134 0.70 -10.07 -20.03
N ALA A 135 0.47 -11.12 -19.22
CA ALA A 135 0.34 -12.49 -19.72
C ALA A 135 -0.92 -12.67 -20.58
N LEU A 136 -2.04 -12.06 -20.19
CA LEU A 136 -3.31 -12.16 -20.93
C LEU A 136 -3.37 -11.28 -22.18
N LEU A 137 -2.67 -10.14 -22.20
CA LEU A 137 -2.65 -9.22 -23.35
C LEU A 137 -1.57 -9.58 -24.38
N GLY A 138 -0.56 -10.34 -23.99
CA GLY A 138 0.53 -10.76 -24.89
C GLY A 138 0.33 -12.12 -25.55
N GLY A 139 -0.61 -12.93 -25.06
CA GLY A 139 -0.99 -14.23 -25.63
C GLY A 139 -2.07 -14.10 -26.70
#